data_AF-A0A561W527-F1
#
_entry.id   AF-A0A561W527-F1
#
_cell.length_a   1.000
_cell.length_b   1.000
_cell.length_c   1.000
_cell.angle_alpha   90.00
_cell.angle_beta   90.00
_cell.angle_gamma   90.00
#
_symmetry.space_group_name_H-M   'P 1'
#
loop_
_entity.id
_entity.type
_entity.pdbx_description
1 polymer ?
#
loop_
_entity_poly.entity_id
_entity_poly.type
_entity_poly.pdbx_seq_one_letter_code
_entity_poly.pdbx_strand_id
1 'polypeptide(L)'
;MAALDLFGRRWNLRIVWELHHGPVGFRALQQRCDNMSSSVLRQRLTELVDAHLVAQQPDTAYTLTDLGRGAYQALRPLVRWSDTWASALNADDRA
;
A
#
# COMPACT_ATOMS: atom_id res chain seq x y z
N MET A 1 -5.25 -0.94 17.07
CA MET A 1 -6.00 0.17 16.42
C MET A 1 -6.22 -0.27 14.98
N ALA A 2 -7.46 -0.39 14.51
CA ALA A 2 -7.76 -1.10 13.25
C ALA A 2 -6.91 -0.68 12.04
N ALA A 3 -6.63 0.62 11.88
CA ALA A 3 -5.78 1.11 10.78
C ALA A 3 -4.33 0.62 10.88
N LEU A 4 -3.69 0.71 12.06
CA LEU A 4 -2.31 0.23 12.24
C LEU A 4 -2.23 -1.30 12.15
N ASP A 5 -3.27 -2.00 12.59
CA ASP A 5 -3.34 -3.46 12.50
C ASP A 5 -3.46 -3.94 11.03
N LEU A 6 -4.08 -3.12 10.17
CA LEU A 6 -4.18 -3.37 8.72
C LEU A 6 -2.90 -2.97 7.98
N PHE A 7 -2.39 -1.75 8.22
CA PHE A 7 -1.22 -1.21 7.50
C PHE A 7 0.12 -1.72 8.02
N GLY A 8 0.16 -2.28 9.24
CA GLY A 8 1.32 -3.02 9.75
C GLY A 8 1.52 -4.38 9.08
N ARG A 9 0.51 -4.90 8.35
CA ARG A 9 0.66 -6.12 7.56
C ARG A 9 1.53 -5.84 6.35
N ARG A 10 2.48 -6.75 6.09
CA ARG A 10 3.37 -6.69 4.94
C ARG A 10 2.52 -6.51 3.66
N TRP A 11 2.97 -5.61 2.80
CA TRP A 11 2.39 -5.27 1.49
C TRP A 11 1.13 -4.39 1.46
N ASN A 12 0.32 -4.29 2.52
CA ASN A 12 -0.91 -3.49 2.46
C ASN A 12 -0.63 -2.02 2.16
N LEU A 13 0.36 -1.43 2.84
CA LEU A 13 0.80 -0.06 2.57
C LEU A 13 1.36 0.11 1.15
N ARG A 14 2.14 -0.86 0.68
CA ARG A 14 2.70 -0.86 -0.69
C ARG A 14 1.60 -0.90 -1.75
N ILE A 15 0.59 -1.74 -1.59
CA ILE A 15 -0.54 -1.84 -2.54
C ILE A 15 -1.31 -0.52 -2.59
N VAL A 16 -1.63 0.08 -1.43
CA VAL A 16 -2.30 1.39 -1.38
C VAL A 16 -1.45 2.46 -2.07
N TRP A 17 -0.13 2.44 -1.86
CA TRP A 17 0.79 3.33 -2.54
C TRP A 17 0.77 3.14 -4.07
N GLU A 18 0.81 1.91 -4.57
CA GLU A 18 0.82 1.66 -6.02
C GLU A 18 -0.49 2.07 -6.72
N LEU A 19 -1.62 1.94 -6.02
CA LEU A 19 -2.94 2.29 -6.54
C LEU A 19 -3.26 3.79 -6.50
N HIS A 20 -2.43 4.62 -5.85
CA HIS A 20 -2.69 6.05 -5.77
C HIS A 20 -2.59 6.77 -7.13
N HIS A 21 -1.83 6.20 -8.08
CA HIS A 21 -1.67 6.73 -9.43
C HIS A 21 -2.86 6.43 -10.36
N GLY A 22 -3.78 5.54 -9.95
CA GLY A 22 -4.93 5.13 -10.75
C GLY A 22 -5.15 3.62 -10.77
N PRO A 23 -6.08 3.15 -11.61
CA PRO A 23 -6.43 1.73 -11.70
C PRO A 23 -5.26 0.87 -12.20
N VAL A 24 -5.03 -0.28 -11.57
CA VAL A 24 -3.95 -1.21 -11.93
C VAL A 24 -4.47 -2.64 -11.97
N GLY A 25 -4.21 -3.35 -13.07
CA GLY A 25 -4.52 -4.78 -13.18
C GLY A 25 -3.64 -5.66 -12.28
N PHE A 26 -4.13 -6.84 -11.93
CA PHE A 26 -3.47 -7.75 -10.98
C PHE A 26 -1.98 -8.01 -11.27
N ARG A 27 -1.63 -8.35 -12.52
CA ARG A 27 -0.24 -8.67 -12.91
C ARG A 27 0.68 -7.45 -12.81
N ALA A 28 0.21 -6.29 -13.23
CA ALA A 28 0.98 -5.04 -13.13
C ALA A 28 1.19 -4.66 -11.66
N LEU A 29 0.17 -4.82 -10.82
CA LEU A 29 0.28 -4.58 -9.38
C LEU A 29 1.27 -5.54 -8.70
N GLN A 30 1.27 -6.81 -9.11
CA GLN A 30 2.23 -7.81 -8.64
C GLN A 30 3.68 -7.43 -8.96
N GLN A 31 3.93 -6.98 -10.20
CA GLN A 31 5.26 -6.54 -10.64
C GLN A 31 5.74 -5.32 -9.86
N ARG A 32 4.85 -4.36 -9.59
CA ARG A 32 5.16 -3.15 -8.80
C ARG A 32 5.41 -3.43 -7.32
N CYS A 33 5.01 -4.60 -6.83
CA CYS A 33 5.23 -5.04 -5.46
C CYS A 33 6.27 -6.17 -5.39
N ASP A 34 7.42 -5.96 -6.03
CA ASP A 34 8.59 -6.84 -6.01
C ASP A 34 8.28 -8.30 -6.36
N ASN A 35 7.33 -8.53 -7.28
CA ASN A 35 6.88 -9.85 -7.69
C ASN A 35 6.44 -10.74 -6.53
N MET A 36 5.73 -10.18 -5.53
CA MET A 36 5.16 -10.98 -4.45
C MET A 36 4.30 -12.14 -4.98
N SER A 37 4.14 -13.22 -4.21
CA SER A 37 3.35 -14.36 -4.67
C SER A 37 1.90 -13.98 -4.97
N SER A 38 1.32 -14.61 -5.99
CA SER A 38 -0.06 -14.34 -6.41
C SER A 38 -1.07 -14.64 -5.31
N SER A 39 -0.81 -15.63 -4.46
CA SER A 39 -1.65 -15.97 -3.30
C SER A 39 -1.62 -14.86 -2.24
N VAL A 40 -0.45 -14.32 -1.95
CA VAL A 40 -0.30 -13.20 -1.01
C VAL A 40 -1.00 -11.96 -1.57
N LEU A 41 -0.78 -11.61 -2.83
CA LEU A 41 -1.44 -10.44 -3.44
C LEU A 41 -2.97 -10.55 -3.39
N ARG A 42 -3.52 -11.72 -3.73
CA ARG A 42 -4.98 -11.96 -3.63
C ARG A 42 -5.48 -11.75 -2.22
N GLN A 43 -4.82 -12.36 -1.23
CA GLN A 43 -5.20 -12.20 0.17
C GLN A 43 -5.20 -10.73 0.60
N ARG A 44 -4.16 -9.96 0.23
CA ARG A 44 -4.08 -8.54 0.57
C ARG A 44 -5.17 -7.72 -0.12
N LEU A 45 -5.44 -7.99 -1.40
CA LEU A 45 -6.51 -7.31 -2.12
C LEU A 45 -7.88 -7.61 -1.50
N THR A 46 -8.15 -8.86 -1.10
CA THR A 46 -9.36 -9.20 -0.35
C THR A 46 -9.46 -8.41 0.95
N GLU A 47 -8.40 -8.39 1.78
CA GLU A 47 -8.39 -7.60 3.02
C GLU A 47 -8.67 -6.10 2.78
N LEU A 48 -8.09 -5.52 1.73
CA LEU A 48 -8.25 -4.09 1.40
C LEU A 48 -9.63 -3.78 0.79
N VAL A 49 -10.23 -4.73 0.08
CA VAL A 49 -11.61 -4.64 -0.42
C VAL A 49 -12.60 -4.76 0.73
N ASP A 50 -12.42 -5.72 1.64
CA ASP A 50 -13.25 -5.88 2.83
C ASP A 50 -13.17 -4.65 3.75
N ALA A 51 -12.00 -4.01 3.80
CA ALA A 51 -11.79 -2.74 4.50
C ALA A 51 -12.32 -1.51 3.73
N HIS A 52 -12.95 -1.69 2.58
CA HIS A 52 -13.51 -0.63 1.72
C HIS A 52 -12.47 0.40 1.23
N LEU A 53 -11.18 0.05 1.24
CA LEU A 53 -10.10 0.92 0.77
C LEU A 53 -9.82 0.74 -0.73
N VAL A 54 -10.02 -0.48 -1.23
CA VAL A 54 -9.81 -0.85 -2.64
C VAL A 54 -11.12 -1.34 -3.22
N ALA A 55 -11.35 -1.06 -4.50
CA ALA A 55 -12.43 -1.64 -5.27
C ALA A 55 -11.88 -2.29 -6.54
N GLN A 56 -12.54 -3.38 -6.97
CA GLN A 56 -12.29 -3.99 -8.28
C GLN A 56 -13.26 -3.38 -9.30
N GLN A 57 -12.71 -2.90 -10.42
CA GLN A 57 -13.45 -2.33 -11.54
C GLN A 57 -13.97 -3.44 -12.48
N PRO A 58 -14.95 -3.14 -13.36
CA PRO A 58 -15.51 -4.11 -14.30
C PRO A 58 -14.48 -4.74 -15.25
N ASP A 59 -13.40 -4.01 -15.55
CA ASP A 59 -12.27 -4.45 -16.38
C ASP A 59 -11.22 -5.27 -15.61
N THR A 60 -11.53 -5.66 -14.36
CA THR A 60 -10.68 -6.38 -13.41
C THR A 60 -9.52 -5.59 -12.80
N ALA A 61 -9.39 -4.29 -13.12
CA ALA A 61 -8.41 -3.42 -12.48
C ALA A 61 -8.79 -3.11 -11.03
N TYR A 62 -7.80 -2.87 -10.18
CA TYR A 62 -8.01 -2.44 -8.80
C TYR A 62 -7.77 -0.94 -8.69
N THR A 63 -8.57 -0.24 -7.90
CA THR A 63 -8.44 1.20 -7.66
C THR A 63 -8.69 1.55 -6.20
N LEU A 64 -8.17 2.68 -5.73
CA LEU A 64 -8.55 3.22 -4.43
C LEU A 64 -9.98 3.78 -4.48
N THR A 65 -10.75 3.46 -3.45
CA THR A 65 -12.01 4.15 -3.15
C THR A 65 -11.72 5.56 -2.62
N ASP A 66 -12.76 6.36 -2.37
CA ASP A 66 -12.60 7.65 -1.70
C ASP A 66 -12.03 7.48 -0.28
N LEU A 67 -12.46 6.44 0.45
CA LEU A 67 -11.89 6.08 1.75
C LEU A 67 -10.42 5.68 1.62
N GLY A 68 -10.07 4.88 0.60
CA GLY A 68 -8.70 4.50 0.28
C GLY A 68 -7.80 5.69 -0.04
N ARG A 69 -8.31 6.67 -0.80
CA ARG A 69 -7.61 7.95 -1.04
C ARG A 69 -7.39 8.72 0.25
N GLY A 70 -8.36 8.76 1.16
CA GLY A 70 -8.20 9.34 2.49
C GLY A 70 -7.11 8.66 3.31
N ALA A 71 -7.07 7.32 3.30
CA ALA A 71 -6.01 6.55 3.96
C ALA A 71 -4.62 6.86 3.38
N TYR A 72 -4.49 6.90 2.05
CA TYR A 72 -3.25 7.32 1.39
C TYR A 72 -2.81 8.73 1.84
N GLN A 73 -3.73 9.70 1.86
CA GLN A 73 -3.42 11.07 2.29
C GLN A 73 -2.94 11.13 3.75
N ALA A 74 -3.58 10.36 4.64
CA ALA A 74 -3.19 10.27 6.05
C ALA A 74 -1.81 9.61 6.26
N LEU A 75 -1.39 8.72 5.35
CA LEU A 75 -0.08 8.06 5.39
C LEU A 75 1.06 8.93 4.85
N ARG A 76 0.79 9.96 4.03
CA ARG A 76 1.83 10.81 3.41
C ARG A 76 2.79 11.47 4.41
N PRO A 77 2.34 12.04 5.54
CA PRO A 77 3.24 12.60 6.55
C PRO A 77 4.17 11.54 7.14
N LEU A 78 3.67 10.33 7.35
CA LEU A 78 4.47 9.21 7.87
C LEU A 78 5.57 8.81 6.89
N VAL A 79 5.27 8.73 5.59
CA VAL A 79 6.27 8.46 4.54
C VAL A 79 7.35 9.54 4.52
N ARG A 80 6.97 10.82 4.56
CA ARG A 80 7.94 11.93 4.61
C ARG A 80 8.82 11.87 5.85
N TRP A 81 8.24 11.55 7.01
CA TRP A 81 9.01 11.38 8.23
C TRP A 81 9.97 10.19 8.14
N SER A 82 9.60 9.12 7.44
CA SER A 82 10.44 7.93 7.28
C SER A 82 11.76 8.23 6.55
N ASP A 83 11.78 9.21 5.64
CA ASP A 83 13.01 9.67 4.97
C ASP A 83 13.98 10.33 5.96
N THR A 84 13.45 11.18 6.85
CA THR A 84 14.23 11.78 7.95
C THR A 84 14.78 10.71 8.88
N TRP A 85 13.94 9.73 9.23
CA TRP A 85 14.34 8.63 10.12
C TRP A 85 15.42 7.75 9.49
N ALA A 86 15.27 7.38 8.22
CA ALA A 86 16.29 6.63 7.47
C ALA A 86 17.61 7.41 7.39
N SER A 87 17.56 8.72 7.22
CA SER A 87 18.75 9.58 7.20
C SER A 87 19.47 9.59 8.55
N ALA A 88 18.73 9.60 9.67
CA ALA A 88 19.30 9.55 11.02
C ALA A 88 19.99 8.19 11.29
N LEU A 89 19.36 7.07 10.90
CA LEU A 89 19.96 5.73 11.05
C LEU A 89 21.28 5.58 10.26
N ASN A 90 21.32 6.11 9.03
CA ASN A 90 22.54 6.06 8.20
C ASN A 90 23.66 6.98 8.70
N ALA A 91 23.35 7.98 9.53
CA ALA A 91 24.34 8.87 10.13
C ALA A 91 25.04 8.22 11.33
N ASP A 92 24.31 7.43 12.13
CA ASP A 92 24.87 6.66 13.24
C ASP A 92 25.79 5.53 12.76
N ASP A 93 25.52 4.91 11.61
CA ASP A 93 26.40 3.86 11.03
C ASP A 93 27.77 4.38 10.53
N ARG A 94 27.93 5.70 10.41
CA ARG A 94 29.15 6.36 9.90
C ARG A 94 29.98 7.03 11.01
N ALA A 95 29.50 7.02 12.25
CA ALA A 95 30.16 7.61 13.43
C ALA A 95 30.83 6.53 14.27
#